data_AF-C7N3D6-F1
#
_entry.id   AF-C7N3D6-F1
#
_cell.length_a   1.000
_cell.length_b   1.000
_cell.length_c   1.000
_cell.angle_alpha   90.00
_cell.angle_beta   90.00
_cell.angle_gamma   90.00
#
_symmetry.space_group_name_H-M   'P 1'
#
loop_
_entity.id
_entity.type
_entity.pdbx_description
1 polymer ?
#
loop_
_entity_poly.entity_id
_entity_poly.type
_entity_poly.pdbx_seq_one_letter_code
_entity_poly.pdbx_strand_id
1 'polypeptide(L)'
;MVKHVVISATVRLWNTKALQTFLACALAIAVVLCASCDAADEPKPDSATGTTGPATEAPEESAGKETPGVVRGTGTASMPEVQKAARESRASVELTCELLDDIASTPDLQVFSLSEEPAPALETKTYDNLTKAMQAIQSKGDLGFFMMDVESGAGIAYNLDEPFYGASSFKGPYAVFLCQELIETGKVKLDDECKICTRVDKLGSYPFGGSDTVQNLIYAAVVESDNNAYVSLRDTFDTLGYDEWATGLGVKDCPWTQGFHYPTYCTRSSAKLWLNTYRYFETGSDTSVWLEAVMQIAEDSFIREALKGTDAVVADKGGWIASDDEPEYNVLVDAGLIEYEGRTYIMCVMAGLPDCEEHRALCSDLAAALFATHESLSWK
;
A
#
# COMPACT_ATOMS: atom_id res chain seq x y z
N MET A 1 -60.98 -34.16 3.62
CA MET A 1 -60.50 -34.56 2.28
C MET A 1 -59.24 -33.75 2.01
N VAL A 2 -58.06 -34.08 2.53
CA VAL A 2 -57.14 -35.19 2.15
C VAL A 2 -56.97 -35.33 0.64
N LYS A 3 -55.87 -34.77 0.13
CA LYS A 3 -54.96 -35.46 -0.79
C LYS A 3 -53.53 -35.12 -0.40
N HIS A 4 -52.85 -36.12 0.15
CA HIS A 4 -51.42 -36.19 0.36
C HIS A 4 -50.69 -36.24 -0.99
N VAL A 5 -49.53 -35.59 -1.08
CA VAL A 5 -48.43 -36.05 -1.93
C VAL A 5 -47.15 -35.99 -1.09
N VAL A 6 -46.55 -37.16 -0.93
CA VAL A 6 -45.25 -37.44 -0.30
C VAL A 6 -44.29 -37.78 -1.43
N ILE A 7 -43.11 -37.15 -1.47
CA ILE A 7 -41.92 -37.61 -2.22
C ILE A 7 -40.71 -37.21 -1.35
N SER A 8 -40.25 -38.07 -0.43
CA SER A 8 -39.27 -39.16 -0.58
C SER A 8 -37.86 -38.67 -0.92
N ALA A 9 -37.00 -38.69 0.11
CA ALA A 9 -35.55 -38.66 -0.01
C ALA A 9 -35.03 -40.02 -0.49
N THR A 10 -34.15 -40.01 -1.49
CA THR A 10 -33.29 -41.16 -1.80
C THR A 10 -31.93 -40.66 -2.26
N VAL A 11 -30.94 -40.87 -1.40
CA VAL A 11 -29.51 -40.83 -1.70
C VAL A 11 -29.17 -41.99 -2.65
N ARG A 12 -28.36 -41.73 -3.70
CA ARG A 12 -27.39 -42.70 -4.24
C ARG A 12 -26.31 -41.98 -5.06
N LEU A 13 -25.08 -42.39 -4.74
CA LEU A 13 -23.76 -42.14 -5.35
C LEU A 13 -23.81 -42.25 -6.90
N TRP A 14 -22.88 -41.75 -7.73
CA TRP A 14 -21.41 -41.92 -7.86
C TRP A 14 -20.90 -40.68 -8.65
N ASN A 15 -19.69 -40.13 -8.54
CA ASN A 15 -18.44 -40.79 -8.91
C ASN A 15 -17.23 -39.96 -8.40
N THR A 16 -16.41 -40.61 -7.59
CA THR A 16 -15.17 -40.14 -6.96
C THR A 16 -14.02 -40.17 -7.96
N LYS A 17 -13.48 -39.01 -8.34
CA LYS A 17 -12.12 -38.90 -8.93
C LYS A 17 -11.45 -37.51 -8.88
N ALA A 18 -12.09 -36.49 -8.31
CA ALA A 18 -11.51 -35.15 -8.21
C ALA A 18 -11.11 -34.72 -6.77
N LEU A 19 -11.22 -35.63 -5.79
CA LEU A 19 -10.99 -35.32 -4.37
C LEU A 19 -10.00 -36.30 -3.71
N GLN A 20 -8.93 -36.68 -4.41
CA GLN A 20 -7.88 -37.58 -3.90
C GLN A 20 -6.44 -37.20 -4.29
N THR A 21 -6.16 -35.96 -4.68
CA THR A 21 -4.79 -35.51 -5.01
C THR A 21 -4.21 -34.43 -4.11
N PHE A 22 -4.88 -34.06 -3.01
CA PHE A 22 -4.39 -33.01 -2.09
C PHE A 22 -4.08 -33.48 -0.66
N LEU A 23 -4.05 -34.79 -0.40
CA LEU A 23 -3.77 -35.32 0.93
C LEU A 23 -2.90 -36.60 0.88
N ALA A 24 -1.70 -36.50 0.33
CA ALA A 24 -0.69 -37.57 0.37
C ALA A 24 0.74 -37.05 0.10
N CYS A 25 1.28 -36.21 0.99
CA CYS A 25 2.73 -36.06 1.17
C CYS A 25 3.15 -35.90 2.65
N ALA A 26 2.27 -36.21 3.60
CA ALA A 26 2.61 -36.36 5.00
C ALA A 26 2.55 -37.84 5.40
N LEU A 27 3.59 -38.30 6.10
CA LEU A 27 3.82 -39.65 6.64
C LEU A 27 4.32 -40.73 5.66
N ALA A 28 5.64 -40.76 5.47
CA ALA A 28 6.41 -41.99 5.52
C ALA A 28 7.89 -41.68 5.87
N ILE A 29 8.24 -41.76 7.15
CA ILE A 29 9.43 -42.48 7.65
C ILE A 29 9.06 -42.94 9.06
N ALA A 30 9.07 -44.25 9.23
CA ALA A 30 8.52 -44.98 10.36
C ALA A 30 9.54 -45.22 11.49
N VAL A 31 8.96 -45.48 12.66
CA VAL A 31 9.55 -45.84 13.95
C VAL A 31 10.26 -47.21 13.92
N VAL A 32 11.25 -47.36 14.82
CA VAL A 32 11.62 -48.53 15.66
C VAL A 32 13.09 -48.97 15.50
N LEU A 33 13.88 -48.74 16.55
CA LEU A 33 14.61 -49.80 17.26
C LEU A 33 15.07 -49.28 18.65
N CYS A 34 14.62 -49.95 19.71
CA CYS A 34 15.06 -49.78 21.09
C CYS A 34 15.94 -50.97 21.54
N ALA A 35 16.65 -50.73 22.64
CA ALA A 35 17.49 -51.60 23.48
C ALA A 35 18.99 -51.64 23.07
N SER A 36 19.96 -51.35 23.94
CA SER A 36 20.07 -51.72 25.36
C SER A 36 20.97 -50.76 26.18
N CYS A 37 20.86 -50.88 27.50
CA CYS A 37 21.48 -50.11 28.59
C CYS A 37 23.01 -50.23 28.67
N ASP A 38 23.72 -49.15 29.06
CA ASP A 38 24.45 -49.02 30.34
C ASP A 38 25.23 -47.69 30.43
N ALA A 39 25.66 -47.37 31.65
CA ALA A 39 25.93 -46.06 32.22
C ALA A 39 27.26 -45.35 31.88
N ALA A 40 27.26 -44.05 32.23
CA ALA A 40 28.35 -43.23 32.79
C ALA A 40 29.08 -42.19 31.89
N ASP A 41 29.16 -41.00 32.49
CA ASP A 41 30.14 -39.91 32.41
C ASP A 41 30.19 -38.89 31.25
N GLU A 42 30.58 -37.69 31.70
CA GLU A 42 30.52 -36.30 31.21
C GLU A 42 30.95 -36.01 29.75
N PRO A 43 30.56 -34.84 29.18
CA PRO A 43 31.27 -34.28 28.05
C PRO A 43 31.83 -32.87 28.27
N LYS A 44 33.04 -32.66 27.75
CA LYS A 44 33.57 -31.38 27.24
C LYS A 44 34.37 -31.67 25.94
N PRO A 45 34.66 -30.68 25.09
CA PRO A 45 33.95 -30.43 23.84
C PRO A 45 34.82 -30.65 22.58
N ASP A 46 34.16 -30.77 21.42
CA ASP A 46 34.44 -30.04 20.16
C ASP A 46 34.17 -30.85 18.87
N SER A 47 33.59 -30.10 17.92
CA SER A 47 33.67 -30.21 16.46
C SER A 47 32.80 -31.23 15.68
N ALA A 48 31.74 -30.64 15.11
CA ALA A 48 31.48 -30.54 13.66
C ALA A 48 30.58 -31.57 12.93
N THR A 49 29.63 -30.96 12.21
CA THR A 49 28.96 -31.34 10.94
C THR A 49 27.60 -32.06 10.96
N GLY A 50 26.63 -31.40 10.28
CA GLY A 50 25.48 -32.00 9.56
C GLY A 50 24.09 -31.77 10.19
N THR A 51 23.32 -30.73 9.80
CA THR A 51 22.23 -30.75 8.78
C THR A 51 21.04 -31.65 9.15
N THR A 52 19.74 -31.32 9.07
CA THR A 52 18.86 -30.25 8.49
C THR A 52 17.43 -30.58 9.02
N GLY A 53 16.40 -29.73 9.02
CA GLY A 53 16.13 -28.54 8.21
C GLY A 53 14.93 -27.72 8.73
N PRO A 54 14.54 -26.65 8.00
CA PRO A 54 13.95 -25.45 8.59
C PRO A 54 12.47 -25.22 8.24
N ALA A 55 11.83 -24.35 9.02
CA ALA A 55 10.58 -23.66 8.70
C ALA A 55 10.89 -22.41 7.84
N THR A 56 10.01 -22.11 6.90
CA THR A 56 10.12 -21.04 5.90
C THR A 56 9.83 -19.66 6.51
N GLU A 57 10.79 -18.74 6.39
CA GLU A 57 10.70 -17.29 6.66
C GLU A 57 10.55 -16.53 5.33
N ALA A 58 9.86 -15.38 5.36
CA ALA A 58 9.72 -14.45 4.23
C ALA A 58 11.08 -13.82 3.86
N PRO A 59 11.33 -13.40 2.60
CA PRO A 59 12.65 -12.91 2.20
C PRO A 59 12.97 -11.52 2.77
N GLU A 60 14.23 -11.37 3.18
CA GLU A 60 14.82 -10.14 3.72
C GLU A 60 15.21 -9.18 2.58
N GLU A 61 14.84 -7.90 2.74
CA GLU A 61 15.18 -6.77 1.87
C GLU A 61 16.68 -6.40 2.02
N SER A 62 17.39 -6.13 0.91
CA SER A 62 18.83 -5.80 0.97
C SER A 62 19.06 -4.36 1.43
N ALA A 63 19.40 -4.19 2.70
CA ALA A 63 19.82 -2.91 3.27
C ALA A 63 21.25 -2.52 2.85
N GLY A 64 21.44 -1.28 2.40
CA GLY A 64 22.77 -0.76 2.06
C GLY A 64 22.88 0.76 2.09
N LYS A 65 23.13 1.34 3.28
CA LYS A 65 24.29 2.23 3.56
C LYS A 65 24.26 2.77 4.99
N GLU A 66 25.43 2.75 5.63
CA GLU A 66 25.69 3.29 6.96
C GLU A 66 25.62 4.83 7.00
N THR A 67 24.98 5.37 8.04
CA THR A 67 25.16 6.75 8.50
C THR A 67 25.25 6.82 10.04
N PRO A 68 26.00 7.79 10.62
CA PRO A 68 26.40 7.72 12.02
C PRO A 68 25.36 8.28 13.00
N GLY A 69 25.34 7.70 14.20
CA GLY A 69 24.47 7.93 15.35
C GLY A 69 23.87 9.32 15.55
N VAL A 70 22.54 9.34 15.68
CA VAL A 70 21.75 10.52 16.04
C VAL A 70 21.88 10.82 17.54
N VAL A 71 22.28 12.06 17.84
CA VAL A 71 22.17 12.68 19.16
C VAL A 71 20.73 13.12 19.38
N ARG A 72 20.09 12.64 20.46
CA ARG A 72 18.75 13.06 20.90
C ARG A 72 18.70 14.58 21.15
N GLY A 73 17.99 15.29 20.29
CA GLY A 73 17.60 16.69 20.51
C GLY A 73 16.17 16.77 21.06
N THR A 74 16.02 17.25 22.29
CA THR A 74 14.72 17.69 22.84
C THR A 74 14.41 19.07 22.28
N GLY A 75 13.61 19.15 21.21
CA GLY A 75 13.21 20.41 20.60
C GLY A 75 11.72 20.43 20.29
N THR A 76 10.95 21.17 21.08
CA THR A 76 9.60 21.59 20.72
C THR A 76 9.70 22.64 19.61
N ALA A 77 9.57 22.23 18.36
CA ALA A 77 9.49 23.15 17.23
C ALA A 77 8.03 23.61 17.06
N SER A 78 7.82 24.92 17.20
CA SER A 78 6.55 25.60 16.95
C SER A 78 6.22 25.63 15.45
N MET A 79 4.97 25.31 15.13
CA MET A 79 4.38 25.18 13.79
C MET A 79 4.32 26.53 13.04
N PRO A 80 4.53 26.58 11.70
CA PRO A 80 4.19 27.74 10.88
C PRO A 80 2.68 27.75 10.54
N GLU A 81 2.01 28.87 10.76
CA GLU A 81 0.63 29.12 10.30
C GLU A 81 0.58 29.20 8.76
N VAL A 82 -0.18 28.31 8.12
CA VAL A 82 -0.54 28.42 6.70
C VAL A 82 -1.99 28.90 6.60
N GLN A 83 -2.18 30.01 5.91
CA GLN A 83 -3.47 30.69 5.74
C GLN A 83 -4.29 30.04 4.63
N LYS A 84 -5.49 29.54 4.99
CA LYS A 84 -6.51 29.04 4.06
C LYS A 84 -7.20 30.22 3.36
N ALA A 85 -6.90 30.44 2.07
CA ALA A 85 -7.65 31.36 1.22
C ALA A 85 -8.88 30.65 0.62
N ALA A 86 -10.04 31.31 0.68
CA ALA A 86 -11.32 30.76 0.23
C ALA A 86 -11.40 30.63 -1.30
N ARG A 87 -11.64 29.42 -1.81
CA ARG A 87 -12.00 29.13 -3.22
C ARG A 87 -13.49 29.44 -3.46
N GLU A 88 -13.79 30.15 -4.54
CA GLU A 88 -15.16 30.44 -5.00
C GLU A 88 -15.84 29.18 -5.57
N SER A 89 -17.11 28.96 -5.22
CA SER A 89 -17.85 27.74 -5.56
C SER A 89 -18.35 27.73 -7.01
N ARG A 90 -17.65 27.02 -7.90
CA ARG A 90 -18.31 26.29 -9.00
C ARG A 90 -18.93 25.02 -8.41
N ALA A 91 -19.98 24.48 -9.03
CA ALA A 91 -20.63 23.25 -8.56
C ALA A 91 -19.57 22.14 -8.49
N SER A 92 -19.12 21.83 -7.27
CA SER A 92 -18.15 20.78 -7.00
C SER A 92 -18.84 19.43 -7.20
N VAL A 93 -18.24 18.54 -7.99
CA VAL A 93 -18.65 17.13 -8.00
C VAL A 93 -18.44 16.60 -6.58
N GLU A 94 -19.47 16.03 -5.98
CA GLU A 94 -19.31 15.30 -4.73
C GLU A 94 -18.67 13.95 -5.04
N LEU A 95 -17.34 13.93 -5.10
CA LEU A 95 -16.59 12.71 -5.37
C LEU A 95 -16.72 11.73 -4.20
N THR A 96 -17.10 10.50 -4.53
CA THR A 96 -17.19 9.37 -3.59
C THR A 96 -16.36 8.21 -4.11
N CYS A 97 -15.94 7.31 -3.22
CA CYS A 97 -15.21 6.10 -3.64
C CYS A 97 -16.05 5.20 -4.55
N GLU A 98 -17.38 5.25 -4.44
CA GLU A 98 -18.31 4.49 -5.29
C GLU A 98 -18.30 4.99 -6.74
N LEU A 99 -18.18 6.31 -6.97
CA LEU A 99 -18.06 6.86 -8.33
C LEU A 99 -16.82 6.35 -9.07
N LEU A 100 -15.76 5.98 -8.34
CA LEU A 100 -14.58 5.39 -8.95
C LEU A 100 -14.86 3.99 -9.52
N ASP A 101 -15.94 3.31 -9.13
CA ASP A 101 -16.33 2.01 -9.71
C ASP A 101 -16.96 2.13 -11.11
N ASP A 102 -17.44 3.32 -11.49
CA ASP A 102 -18.03 3.57 -12.81
C ASP A 102 -16.98 3.68 -13.93
N ILE A 103 -15.70 3.85 -13.57
CA ILE A 103 -14.60 3.85 -14.53
C ILE A 103 -14.37 2.43 -15.00
N ALA A 104 -14.60 2.15 -16.28
CA ALA A 104 -14.36 0.80 -16.82
C ALA A 104 -12.90 0.40 -16.59
N SER A 105 -12.63 -0.89 -16.41
CA SER A 105 -11.27 -1.40 -16.46
C SER A 105 -11.02 -1.96 -17.85
N THR A 106 -10.09 -1.34 -18.57
CA THR A 106 -9.75 -1.69 -19.95
C THR A 106 -8.24 -1.78 -20.11
N PRO A 107 -7.75 -2.61 -21.04
CA PRO A 107 -6.34 -2.60 -21.45
C PRO A 107 -5.99 -1.38 -22.33
N ASP A 108 -6.95 -0.48 -22.54
CA ASP A 108 -6.75 0.77 -23.27
C ASP A 108 -6.67 1.96 -22.31
N LEU A 109 -5.97 3.02 -22.75
CA LEU A 109 -5.90 4.29 -22.06
C LEU A 109 -7.27 4.98 -22.04
N GLN A 110 -7.76 5.34 -20.87
CA GLN A 110 -9.06 5.99 -20.70
C GLN A 110 -8.90 7.40 -20.18
N VAL A 111 -9.50 8.35 -20.88
CA VAL A 111 -9.77 9.70 -20.35
C VAL A 111 -11.24 9.73 -19.94
N PHE A 112 -11.52 10.10 -18.70
CA PHE A 112 -12.85 10.03 -18.11
C PHE A 112 -13.26 11.35 -17.47
N SER A 113 -14.55 11.45 -17.15
CA SER A 113 -15.15 12.50 -16.32
C SER A 113 -16.20 11.85 -15.43
N LEU A 114 -16.13 12.10 -14.12
CA LEU A 114 -17.11 11.67 -13.12
C LEU A 114 -18.18 12.73 -12.85
N SER A 115 -18.20 13.76 -13.70
CA SER A 115 -19.20 14.83 -13.67
C SER A 115 -20.16 14.69 -14.85
N GLU A 116 -21.11 15.62 -14.95
CA GLU A 116 -21.97 15.76 -16.13
C GLU A 116 -21.23 16.35 -17.35
N GLU A 117 -20.02 16.90 -17.15
CA GLU A 117 -19.19 17.40 -18.25
C GLU A 117 -18.53 16.24 -19.01
N PRO A 118 -18.37 16.35 -20.34
CA PRO A 118 -17.70 15.32 -21.12
C PRO A 118 -16.22 15.15 -20.71
N ALA A 119 -15.68 13.94 -20.89
CA ALA A 119 -14.26 13.68 -20.71
C ALA A 119 -13.42 14.64 -21.60
N PRO A 120 -12.39 15.30 -21.05
CA PRO A 120 -11.59 16.25 -21.80
C PRO A 120 -10.79 15.57 -22.91
N ALA A 121 -10.45 16.33 -23.95
CA ALA A 121 -9.49 15.88 -24.96
C ALA A 121 -8.07 16.25 -24.52
N LEU A 122 -7.13 15.32 -24.63
CA LEU A 122 -5.72 15.61 -24.42
C LEU A 122 -5.09 16.25 -25.66
N GLU A 123 -4.13 17.15 -25.44
CA GLU A 123 -3.27 17.62 -26.52
C GLU A 123 -2.47 16.46 -27.12
N THR A 124 -2.32 16.43 -28.46
CA THR A 124 -1.64 15.34 -29.16
C THR A 124 -0.23 15.08 -28.62
N LYS A 125 0.52 16.14 -28.33
CA LYS A 125 1.88 16.01 -27.79
C LYS A 125 1.88 15.37 -26.40
N THR A 126 0.94 15.75 -25.53
CA THR A 126 0.77 15.19 -24.19
C THR A 126 0.38 13.73 -24.27
N TYR A 127 -0.60 13.40 -25.12
CA TYR A 127 -1.01 12.02 -25.37
C TYR A 127 0.14 11.14 -25.90
N ASP A 128 0.91 11.64 -26.87
CA ASP A 128 2.05 10.92 -27.44
C ASP A 128 3.17 10.69 -26.41
N ASN A 129 3.43 11.67 -25.54
CA ASN A 129 4.43 11.56 -24.49
C ASN A 129 4.01 10.55 -23.42
N LEU A 130 2.75 10.61 -22.97
CA LEU A 130 2.20 9.63 -22.04
C LEU A 130 2.25 8.22 -22.62
N THR A 131 1.82 8.05 -23.87
CA THR A 131 1.86 6.75 -24.56
C THR A 131 3.28 6.19 -24.64
N LYS A 132 4.29 7.03 -24.90
CA LYS A 132 5.71 6.59 -24.91
C LYS A 132 6.19 6.15 -23.51
N ALA A 133 5.84 6.90 -22.47
CA ALA A 133 6.21 6.54 -21.10
C ALA A 133 5.55 5.22 -20.66
N MET A 134 4.27 5.03 -21.00
CA MET A 134 3.56 3.77 -20.79
C MET A 134 4.25 2.60 -21.48
N GLN A 135 4.58 2.75 -22.77
CA GLN A 135 5.24 1.70 -23.56
C GLN A 135 6.61 1.30 -22.99
N ALA A 136 7.35 2.23 -22.40
CA ALA A 136 8.65 1.95 -21.81
C ALA A 136 8.51 0.98 -20.62
N ILE A 137 7.51 1.16 -19.76
CA ILE A 137 7.21 0.25 -18.64
C ILE A 137 6.60 -1.06 -19.15
N GLN A 138 5.58 -0.99 -20.01
CA GLN A 138 4.88 -2.16 -20.56
C GLN A 138 5.78 -3.12 -21.32
N SER A 139 6.93 -2.64 -21.83
CA SER A 139 7.93 -3.49 -22.48
C SER A 139 8.70 -4.39 -21.50
N LYS A 140 8.57 -4.15 -20.20
CA LYS A 140 9.35 -4.78 -19.12
C LYS A 140 8.48 -5.44 -18.05
N GLY A 141 7.27 -4.96 -17.82
CA GLY A 141 6.35 -5.50 -16.82
C GLY A 141 4.97 -4.86 -16.87
N ASP A 142 4.12 -5.24 -15.93
CA ASP A 142 2.75 -4.75 -15.86
C ASP A 142 2.68 -3.31 -15.37
N LEU A 143 1.62 -2.61 -15.77
CA LEU A 143 1.39 -1.21 -15.43
C LEU A 143 -0.09 -1.00 -15.08
N GLY A 144 -0.35 -0.25 -14.02
CA GLY A 144 -1.63 0.35 -13.68
C GLY A 144 -1.41 1.78 -13.22
N PHE A 145 -2.26 2.71 -13.65
CA PHE A 145 -2.20 4.07 -13.12
C PHE A 145 -3.56 4.77 -13.15
N PHE A 146 -3.64 5.80 -12.32
CA PHE A 146 -4.79 6.69 -12.19
C PHE A 146 -4.28 8.11 -11.90
N MET A 147 -4.83 9.10 -12.58
CA MET A 147 -4.70 10.50 -12.19
C MET A 147 -6.05 11.18 -12.33
N MET A 148 -6.46 11.95 -11.34
CA MET A 148 -7.73 12.70 -11.38
C MET A 148 -7.56 14.06 -10.74
N ASP A 149 -8.13 15.06 -11.39
CA ASP A 149 -8.39 16.37 -10.83
C ASP A 149 -9.62 16.31 -9.91
N VAL A 150 -9.45 16.56 -8.62
CA VAL A 150 -10.50 16.39 -7.62
C VAL A 150 -11.63 17.42 -7.80
N GLU A 151 -11.31 18.62 -8.27
CA GLU A 151 -12.33 19.67 -8.44
C GLU A 151 -13.26 19.42 -9.62
N SER A 152 -12.76 18.85 -10.72
CA SER A 152 -13.57 18.51 -11.91
C SER A 152 -14.11 17.09 -11.90
N GLY A 153 -13.43 16.16 -11.22
CA GLY A 153 -13.66 14.72 -11.40
C GLY A 153 -13.23 14.20 -12.78
N ALA A 154 -12.51 14.99 -13.58
CA ALA A 154 -11.92 14.55 -14.83
C ALA A 154 -10.55 13.89 -14.55
N GLY A 155 -10.25 12.84 -15.29
CA GLY A 155 -9.02 12.10 -15.08
C GLY A 155 -8.62 11.19 -16.22
N ILE A 156 -7.53 10.48 -15.98
CA ILE A 156 -6.94 9.50 -16.87
C ILE A 156 -6.60 8.23 -16.11
N ALA A 157 -6.89 7.08 -16.70
CA ALA A 157 -6.72 5.79 -16.07
C ALA A 157 -6.27 4.72 -17.06
N TYR A 158 -5.55 3.73 -16.54
CA TYR A 158 -5.12 2.56 -17.29
C TYR A 158 -5.04 1.35 -16.36
N ASN A 159 -5.61 0.23 -16.79
CA ASN A 159 -5.51 -1.09 -16.14
C ASN A 159 -5.80 -1.08 -14.62
N LEU A 160 -6.97 -0.55 -14.25
CA LEU A 160 -7.29 -0.19 -12.87
C LEU A 160 -7.41 -1.38 -11.90
N ASP A 161 -7.73 -2.57 -12.42
CA ASP A 161 -8.11 -3.74 -11.61
C ASP A 161 -7.03 -4.84 -11.60
N GLU A 162 -5.87 -4.60 -12.22
CA GLU A 162 -4.73 -5.50 -12.11
C GLU A 162 -4.16 -5.45 -10.69
N PRO A 163 -3.93 -6.61 -10.03
CA PRO A 163 -3.36 -6.65 -8.69
C PRO A 163 -1.84 -6.41 -8.71
N PHE A 164 -1.38 -5.51 -7.84
CA PHE A 164 0.04 -5.30 -7.59
C PHE A 164 0.35 -5.54 -6.12
N TYR A 165 1.52 -6.11 -5.82
CA TYR A 165 2.01 -6.13 -4.45
C TYR A 165 2.16 -4.69 -3.94
N GLY A 166 1.60 -4.38 -2.78
CA GLY A 166 1.54 -3.01 -2.29
C GLY A 166 2.90 -2.47 -1.82
N ALA A 167 3.76 -3.34 -1.30
CA ALA A 167 4.97 -2.95 -0.57
C ALA A 167 4.68 -1.79 0.42
N SER A 168 5.66 -0.92 0.65
CA SER A 168 5.54 0.19 1.60
C SER A 168 4.55 1.30 1.21
N SER A 169 3.97 1.29 0.00
CA SER A 169 3.00 2.31 -0.41
C SER A 169 1.75 2.31 0.47
N PHE A 170 1.37 1.14 1.00
CA PHE A 170 0.17 0.99 1.84
C PHE A 170 0.31 1.64 3.23
N LYS A 171 1.54 1.96 3.67
CA LYS A 171 1.79 2.57 4.98
C LYS A 171 1.13 3.94 5.12
N GLY A 172 1.03 4.70 4.02
CA GLY A 172 0.34 5.99 3.98
C GLY A 172 -1.16 5.84 4.27
N PRO A 173 -1.93 5.14 3.41
CA PRO A 173 -3.35 4.85 3.67
C PRO A 173 -3.62 4.20 5.03
N TYR A 174 -2.73 3.33 5.50
CA TYR A 174 -2.88 2.74 6.83
C TYR A 174 -2.72 3.76 7.96
N ALA A 175 -1.81 4.72 7.85
CA ALA A 175 -1.70 5.83 8.80
C ALA A 175 -2.97 6.70 8.82
N VAL A 176 -3.65 6.86 7.68
CA VAL A 176 -4.96 7.52 7.60
C VAL A 176 -6.00 6.76 8.40
N PHE A 177 -6.09 5.43 8.24
CA PHE A 177 -6.97 4.60 9.07
C PHE A 177 -6.73 4.83 10.56
N LEU A 178 -5.48 4.72 11.02
CA LEU A 178 -5.15 4.93 12.44
C LEU A 178 -5.61 6.29 12.94
N CYS A 179 -5.30 7.35 12.19
CA CYS A 179 -5.64 8.69 12.58
C CYS A 179 -7.16 8.93 12.55
N GLN A 180 -7.80 8.63 11.42
CA GLN A 180 -9.22 8.86 11.16
C GLN A 180 -10.14 8.02 12.06
N GLU A 181 -9.85 6.72 12.21
CA GLU A 181 -10.79 5.79 12.84
C GLU A 181 -10.48 5.51 14.31
N LEU A 182 -9.22 5.69 14.73
CA LEU A 182 -8.80 5.38 16.10
C LEU A 182 -8.45 6.63 16.90
N ILE A 183 -7.68 7.55 16.34
CA ILE A 183 -7.22 8.75 17.06
C ILE A 183 -8.31 9.80 17.17
N GLU A 184 -8.93 10.19 16.05
CA GLU A 184 -10.01 11.18 16.04
C GLU A 184 -11.24 10.72 16.84
N THR A 185 -11.48 9.41 16.89
CA THR A 185 -12.60 8.84 17.68
C THR A 185 -12.23 8.58 19.14
N GLY A 186 -10.97 8.84 19.54
CA GLY A 186 -10.47 8.68 20.90
C GLY A 186 -10.31 7.24 21.38
N LYS A 187 -10.32 6.25 20.47
CA LYS A 187 -10.04 4.84 20.80
C LYS A 187 -8.57 4.61 21.12
N VAL A 188 -7.69 5.38 20.49
CA VAL A 188 -6.22 5.38 20.66
C VAL A 188 -5.77 6.84 20.72
N LYS A 189 -4.65 7.13 21.37
CA LYS A 189 -4.01 8.44 21.35
C LYS A 189 -2.65 8.39 20.68
N LEU A 190 -2.23 9.53 20.13
CA LEU A 190 -0.89 9.69 19.56
C LEU A 190 0.22 9.38 20.58
N ASP A 191 0.01 9.69 21.86
CA ASP A 191 0.96 9.47 22.95
C ASP A 191 0.81 8.11 23.65
N ASP A 192 -0.10 7.24 23.20
CA ASP A 192 -0.18 5.87 23.71
C ASP A 192 1.05 5.07 23.31
N GLU A 193 1.51 4.20 24.21
CA GLU A 193 2.65 3.31 23.96
C GLU A 193 2.20 2.08 23.14
N CYS A 194 2.88 1.84 22.03
CA CYS A 194 2.70 0.67 21.19
C CYS A 194 3.95 -0.21 21.23
N LYS A 195 3.78 -1.52 21.45
CA LYS A 195 4.90 -2.46 21.53
C LYS A 195 5.53 -2.64 20.16
N ILE A 196 6.87 -2.62 20.12
CA ILE A 196 7.61 -2.78 18.88
C ILE A 196 7.81 -4.26 18.55
N CYS A 197 7.44 -4.63 17.33
CA CYS A 197 7.77 -5.87 16.65
C CYS A 197 9.17 -5.76 16.02
N THR A 198 10.03 -6.76 16.25
CA THR A 198 11.37 -6.84 15.63
C THR A 198 11.50 -8.04 14.71
N ARG A 199 10.37 -8.57 14.23
CA ARG A 199 10.34 -9.81 13.44
C ARG A 199 10.68 -9.61 11.97
N VAL A 200 10.59 -8.38 11.46
CA VAL A 200 10.61 -8.12 10.02
C VAL A 200 11.96 -7.61 9.57
N ASP A 201 12.55 -6.66 10.28
CA ASP A 201 13.90 -6.18 9.97
C ASP A 201 14.80 -6.24 11.21
N LYS A 202 15.83 -7.08 11.18
CA LYS A 202 16.79 -7.22 12.28
C LYS A 202 17.71 -6.00 12.42
N LEU A 203 17.83 -5.18 11.37
CA LEU A 203 18.69 -3.98 11.29
C LEU A 203 17.90 -2.66 11.24
N GLY A 204 16.57 -2.71 11.22
CA GLY A 204 15.70 -1.51 11.20
C GLY A 204 15.88 -0.62 12.43
N SER A 205 15.20 0.53 12.48
CA SER A 205 15.39 1.57 13.51
C SER A 205 15.15 1.09 14.95
N TYR A 206 14.57 -0.10 15.12
CA TYR A 206 14.22 -0.70 16.41
C TYR A 206 14.78 -2.13 16.63
N PRO A 207 16.10 -2.35 16.70
CA PRO A 207 16.69 -3.69 16.70
C PRO A 207 16.57 -4.46 18.03
N PHE A 208 16.03 -3.87 19.11
CA PHE A 208 16.06 -4.46 20.47
C PHE A 208 14.71 -4.55 21.21
N GLY A 209 13.59 -4.42 20.51
CA GLY A 209 12.25 -4.46 21.11
C GLY A 209 11.99 -3.26 22.03
N GLY A 210 10.86 -3.29 22.74
CA GLY A 210 10.41 -2.18 23.59
C GLY A 210 9.04 -1.65 23.18
N SER A 211 8.83 -0.37 23.39
CA SER A 211 7.67 0.37 22.90
C SER A 211 8.09 1.77 22.49
N ASP A 212 7.29 2.37 21.62
CA ASP A 212 7.36 3.79 21.27
C ASP A 212 5.93 4.33 21.19
N THR A 213 5.79 5.65 21.12
CA THR A 213 4.47 6.27 20.95
C THR A 213 3.87 5.92 19.60
N VAL A 214 2.54 5.83 19.53
CA VAL A 214 1.81 5.63 18.25
C VAL A 214 2.22 6.69 17.23
N GLN A 215 2.40 7.95 17.65
CA GLN A 215 2.87 9.03 16.80
C GLN A 215 4.24 8.75 16.17
N ASN A 216 5.22 8.32 16.97
CA ASN A 216 6.57 8.02 16.47
C ASN A 216 6.58 6.81 15.53
N LEU A 217 5.76 5.79 15.82
CA LEU A 217 5.67 4.63 14.93
C LEU A 217 4.99 4.98 13.60
N ILE A 218 3.96 5.83 13.60
CA ILE A 218 3.35 6.35 12.36
C ILE A 218 4.39 7.15 11.58
N TYR A 219 5.12 8.04 12.25
CA TYR A 219 6.19 8.83 11.63
C TYR A 219 7.25 7.92 10.99
N ALA A 220 7.81 6.96 11.73
CA ALA A 220 8.82 6.05 11.21
C ALA A 220 8.29 5.19 10.06
N ALA A 221 7.06 4.69 10.15
CA ALA A 221 6.44 3.90 9.09
C ALA A 221 6.21 4.70 7.79
N VAL A 222 5.82 5.97 7.90
CA VAL A 222 5.49 6.80 6.73
C VAL A 222 6.74 7.48 6.17
N VAL A 223 7.54 8.12 7.03
CA VAL A 223 8.70 8.91 6.63
C VAL A 223 9.88 8.03 6.25
N GLU A 224 10.35 7.23 7.20
CA GLU A 224 11.55 6.37 7.04
C GLU A 224 11.20 5.04 6.36
N SER A 225 9.91 4.81 6.09
CA SER A 225 9.42 3.55 5.56
C SER A 225 9.80 2.36 6.44
N ASP A 226 9.89 2.53 7.77
CA ASP A 226 10.33 1.48 8.69
C ASP A 226 9.31 0.32 8.74
N ASN A 227 9.79 -0.91 8.48
CA ASN A 227 8.96 -2.11 8.40
C ASN A 227 8.52 -2.60 9.79
N ASN A 228 9.38 -2.48 10.79
CA ASN A 228 9.08 -2.90 12.16
C ASN A 228 8.01 -2.00 12.79
N ALA A 229 8.11 -0.68 12.63
CA ALA A 229 7.13 0.28 13.10
C ALA A 229 5.75 0.02 12.49
N TYR A 230 5.69 -0.15 11.17
CA TYR A 230 4.45 -0.46 10.46
C TYR A 230 3.81 -1.77 10.92
N VAL A 231 4.59 -2.86 11.00
CA VAL A 231 4.09 -4.16 11.47
C VAL A 231 3.63 -4.11 12.92
N SER A 232 4.31 -3.33 13.76
CA SER A 232 3.91 -3.11 15.16
C SER A 232 2.52 -2.49 15.26
N LEU A 233 2.27 -1.45 14.45
CA LEU A 233 0.97 -0.79 14.39
C LEU A 233 -0.11 -1.76 13.90
N ARG A 234 0.16 -2.48 12.80
CA ARG A 234 -0.80 -3.45 12.24
C ARG A 234 -1.15 -4.59 13.18
N ASP A 235 -0.14 -5.22 13.79
CA ASP A 235 -0.35 -6.29 14.77
C ASP A 235 -1.15 -5.83 16.00
N THR A 236 -1.06 -4.54 16.34
CA THR A 236 -1.74 -3.97 17.52
C THR A 236 -3.16 -3.52 17.19
N PHE A 237 -3.39 -2.92 16.02
CA PHE A 237 -4.57 -2.10 15.76
C PHE A 237 -5.52 -2.61 14.67
N ASP A 238 -5.14 -3.57 13.83
CA ASP A 238 -5.99 -3.99 12.70
C ASP A 238 -7.35 -4.57 13.14
N THR A 239 -7.37 -5.25 14.27
CA THR A 239 -8.62 -5.79 14.86
C THR A 239 -9.56 -4.72 15.42
N LEU A 240 -9.16 -3.43 15.39
CA LEU A 240 -9.95 -2.30 15.85
C LEU A 240 -10.72 -1.58 14.73
N GLY A 241 -11.07 -2.31 13.66
CA GLY A 241 -12.00 -1.83 12.63
C GLY A 241 -11.39 -1.59 11.26
N TYR A 242 -10.18 -2.09 10.98
CA TYR A 242 -9.52 -1.86 9.68
C TYR A 242 -10.32 -2.47 8.52
N ASP A 243 -10.79 -3.70 8.64
CA ASP A 243 -11.53 -4.38 7.56
C ASP A 243 -12.87 -3.69 7.28
N GLU A 244 -13.56 -3.21 8.32
CA GLU A 244 -14.77 -2.42 8.18
C GLU A 244 -14.50 -1.08 7.50
N TRP A 245 -13.41 -0.40 7.86
CA TRP A 245 -12.99 0.85 7.21
C TRP A 245 -12.69 0.63 5.73
N ALA A 246 -11.82 -0.33 5.39
CA ALA A 246 -11.48 -0.64 4.00
C ALA A 246 -12.71 -1.06 3.18
N THR A 247 -13.55 -1.94 3.72
CA THR A 247 -14.80 -2.37 3.07
C THR A 247 -15.77 -1.21 2.88
N GLY A 248 -15.87 -0.30 3.85
CA GLY A 248 -16.69 0.91 3.79
C GLY A 248 -16.26 1.87 2.69
N LEU A 249 -14.97 1.87 2.32
CA LEU A 249 -14.44 2.59 1.16
C LEU A 249 -14.66 1.84 -0.16
N GLY A 250 -15.23 0.64 -0.13
CA GLY A 250 -15.37 -0.23 -1.30
C GLY A 250 -14.07 -0.91 -1.72
N VAL A 251 -13.08 -0.99 -0.83
CA VAL A 251 -11.79 -1.66 -1.01
C VAL A 251 -11.88 -3.05 -0.40
N LYS A 252 -11.76 -4.10 -1.22
CA LYS A 252 -12.05 -5.50 -0.82
C LYS A 252 -10.89 -6.46 -1.05
N ASP A 253 -9.81 -5.98 -1.66
CA ASP A 253 -8.62 -6.72 -2.06
C ASP A 253 -7.47 -6.60 -1.04
N CYS A 254 -7.59 -5.74 -0.02
CA CYS A 254 -6.59 -5.57 1.04
C CYS A 254 -7.03 -6.07 2.45
N PRO A 255 -7.70 -7.23 2.60
CA PRO A 255 -8.16 -7.68 3.92
C PRO A 255 -6.99 -7.91 4.87
N TRP A 256 -7.19 -7.64 6.16
CA TRP A 256 -6.20 -8.01 7.16
C TRP A 256 -6.05 -9.53 7.22
N THR A 257 -4.80 -9.99 7.15
CA THR A 257 -4.45 -11.39 7.38
C THR A 257 -3.30 -11.46 8.36
N GLN A 258 -3.47 -12.21 9.44
CA GLN A 258 -2.43 -12.37 10.46
C GLN A 258 -1.14 -12.91 9.82
N GLY A 259 -0.04 -12.18 9.99
CA GLY A 259 1.28 -12.53 9.44
C GLY A 259 1.54 -12.01 8.01
N PHE A 260 0.58 -11.34 7.37
CA PHE A 260 0.72 -10.73 6.05
C PHE A 260 0.35 -9.25 6.12
N HIS A 261 1.35 -8.40 6.38
CA HIS A 261 1.15 -6.96 6.65
C HIS A 261 1.10 -6.08 5.41
N TYR A 262 1.52 -6.58 4.26
CA TYR A 262 1.56 -5.84 3.00
C TYR A 262 0.53 -6.43 2.02
N PRO A 263 -0.59 -5.73 1.76
CA PRO A 263 -1.61 -6.25 0.88
C PRO A 263 -1.18 -6.17 -0.59
N THR A 264 -1.68 -7.10 -1.39
CA THR A 264 -1.74 -6.96 -2.84
C THR A 264 -3.07 -6.29 -3.19
N TYR A 265 -3.05 -5.18 -3.89
CA TYR A 265 -4.25 -4.40 -4.22
C TYR A 265 -4.13 -3.75 -5.59
N CYS A 266 -5.26 -3.38 -6.19
CA CYS A 266 -5.28 -2.78 -7.52
C CYS A 266 -5.20 -1.25 -7.49
N THR A 267 -4.95 -0.65 -8.65
CA THR A 267 -4.89 0.80 -8.80
C THR A 267 -6.22 1.49 -8.44
N ARG A 268 -7.37 0.87 -8.71
CA ARG A 268 -8.68 1.39 -8.28
C ARG A 268 -8.77 1.49 -6.76
N SER A 269 -8.36 0.44 -6.06
CA SER A 269 -8.31 0.44 -4.60
C SER A 269 -7.37 1.52 -4.07
N SER A 270 -6.21 1.70 -4.70
CA SER A 270 -5.30 2.82 -4.39
C SER A 270 -5.98 4.18 -4.53
N ALA A 271 -6.66 4.42 -5.66
CA ALA A 271 -7.38 5.67 -5.91
C ALA A 271 -8.48 5.94 -4.88
N LYS A 272 -9.22 4.90 -4.45
CA LYS A 272 -10.23 5.02 -3.39
C LYS A 272 -9.61 5.36 -2.03
N LEU A 273 -8.49 4.72 -1.68
CA LEU A 273 -7.76 5.01 -0.44
C LEU A 273 -7.27 6.47 -0.43
N TRP A 274 -6.68 6.94 -1.54
CA TRP A 274 -6.19 8.31 -1.65
C TRP A 274 -7.29 9.36 -1.77
N LEU A 275 -8.45 9.03 -2.35
CA LEU A 275 -9.64 9.89 -2.28
C LEU A 275 -10.14 10.03 -0.83
N ASN A 276 -10.12 8.95 -0.05
CA ASN A 276 -10.41 9.04 1.38
C ASN A 276 -9.35 9.88 2.13
N THR A 277 -8.07 9.72 1.81
CA THR A 277 -6.98 10.54 2.36
C THR A 277 -7.23 12.03 2.12
N TYR A 278 -7.56 12.42 0.87
CA TYR A 278 -7.91 13.80 0.54
C TYR A 278 -9.07 14.32 1.41
N ARG A 279 -10.17 13.55 1.50
CA ARG A 279 -11.32 13.95 2.31
C ARG A 279 -10.99 14.07 3.80
N TYR A 280 -10.10 13.21 4.30
CA TYR A 280 -9.62 13.28 5.67
C TYR A 280 -8.79 14.55 5.91
N PHE A 281 -7.87 14.89 5.01
CA PHE A 281 -7.07 16.12 5.13
C PHE A 281 -7.93 17.38 5.05
N GLU A 282 -8.97 17.38 4.22
CA GLU A 282 -9.94 18.49 4.12
C GLU A 282 -10.72 18.76 5.42
N THR A 283 -10.75 17.81 6.38
CA THR A 283 -11.32 18.06 7.71
C THR A 283 -10.55 19.14 8.48
N GLY A 284 -9.25 19.29 8.21
CA GLY A 284 -8.38 20.26 8.86
C GLY A 284 -8.25 20.09 10.38
N SER A 285 -8.41 18.87 10.90
CA SER A 285 -8.12 18.58 12.31
C SER A 285 -6.63 18.66 12.59
N ASP A 286 -6.24 18.85 13.85
CA ASP A 286 -4.82 18.88 14.24
C ASP A 286 -4.10 17.59 13.81
N THR A 287 -4.77 16.43 13.94
CA THR A 287 -4.21 15.14 13.51
C THR A 287 -4.13 15.04 11.98
N SER A 288 -5.13 15.53 11.23
CA SER A 288 -5.12 15.44 9.76
C SER A 288 -4.02 16.33 9.18
N VAL A 289 -3.88 17.56 9.69
CA VAL A 289 -2.82 18.51 9.31
C VAL A 289 -1.44 17.95 9.64
N TRP A 290 -1.27 17.33 10.82
CA TRP A 290 -0.02 16.68 11.17
C TRP A 290 0.31 15.53 10.23
N LEU A 291 -0.65 14.63 9.94
CA LEU A 291 -0.40 13.48 9.06
C LEU A 291 -0.11 13.91 7.62
N GLU A 292 -0.78 14.94 7.12
CA GLU A 292 -0.50 15.53 5.80
C GLU A 292 0.96 16.01 5.73
N ALA A 293 1.41 16.77 6.73
CA ALA A 293 2.79 17.24 6.80
C ALA A 293 3.80 16.09 6.88
N VAL A 294 3.47 14.99 7.56
CA VAL A 294 4.28 13.77 7.61
C VAL A 294 4.39 13.12 6.23
N MET A 295 3.30 13.01 5.47
CA MET A 295 3.32 12.44 4.12
C MET A 295 4.05 13.31 3.10
N GLN A 296 4.11 14.63 3.31
CA GLN A 296 4.86 15.54 2.43
C GLN A 296 6.38 15.38 2.53
N ILE A 297 6.87 14.78 3.62
CA ILE A 297 8.29 14.56 3.85
C ILE A 297 8.70 13.08 3.77
N ALA A 298 7.82 12.21 3.27
CA ALA A 298 8.13 10.80 3.14
C ALA A 298 9.38 10.57 2.27
N GLU A 299 10.24 9.65 2.70
CA GLU A 299 11.44 9.32 1.93
C GLU A 299 11.06 8.49 0.70
N ASP A 300 11.82 8.69 -0.38
CA ASP A 300 11.66 8.02 -1.68
C ASP A 300 10.26 8.12 -2.31
N SER A 301 10.16 9.00 -3.32
CA SER A 301 8.94 9.21 -4.10
C SER A 301 9.28 9.53 -5.54
N PHE A 302 8.73 8.74 -6.45
CA PHE A 302 8.88 8.92 -7.89
C PHE A 302 7.98 10.07 -8.38
N ILE A 303 6.85 10.33 -7.70
CA ILE A 303 5.99 11.48 -7.96
C ILE A 303 6.73 12.77 -7.59
N ARG A 304 7.31 12.87 -6.37
CA ARG A 304 8.10 14.05 -5.99
C ARG A 304 9.31 14.23 -6.90
N GLU A 305 10.00 13.14 -7.26
CA GLU A 305 11.10 13.20 -8.23
C GLU A 305 10.66 13.79 -9.57
N ALA A 306 9.54 13.30 -10.12
CA ALA A 306 8.98 13.74 -11.39
C ALA A 306 8.58 15.22 -11.40
N LEU A 307 8.14 15.74 -10.25
CA LEU A 307 7.66 17.11 -10.10
C LEU A 307 8.71 18.08 -9.57
N LYS A 308 9.97 17.65 -9.43
CA LYS A 308 11.08 18.54 -9.07
C LYS A 308 11.18 19.71 -10.05
N GLY A 309 11.14 20.92 -9.50
CA GLY A 309 11.21 22.16 -10.28
C GLY A 309 9.86 22.75 -10.68
N THR A 310 8.76 22.11 -10.28
CA THR A 310 7.43 22.73 -10.23
C THR A 310 7.17 23.34 -8.84
N ASP A 311 6.12 24.15 -8.71
CA ASP A 311 5.64 24.64 -7.42
C ASP A 311 4.64 23.68 -6.75
N ALA A 312 4.58 22.42 -7.20
CA ALA A 312 3.67 21.42 -6.65
C ALA A 312 4.09 20.98 -5.24
N VAL A 313 3.11 20.81 -4.35
CA VAL A 313 3.30 20.18 -3.04
C VAL A 313 2.70 18.79 -3.10
N VAL A 314 3.48 17.77 -2.70
CA VAL A 314 3.07 16.37 -2.85
C VAL A 314 3.08 15.68 -1.49
N ALA A 315 1.93 15.12 -1.10
CA ALA A 315 1.77 14.23 0.04
C ALA A 315 1.51 12.82 -0.49
N ASP A 316 2.49 11.92 -0.36
CA ASP A 316 2.46 10.60 -1.00
C ASP A 316 3.12 9.52 -0.14
N LYS A 317 3.01 8.26 -0.60
CA LYS A 317 3.81 7.17 -0.08
C LYS A 317 4.20 6.20 -1.20
N GLY A 318 5.52 6.13 -1.44
CA GLY A 318 6.14 5.12 -2.29
C GLY A 318 6.29 3.74 -1.61
N GLY A 319 6.41 2.70 -2.44
CA GLY A 319 6.75 1.34 -2.05
C GLY A 319 7.45 0.60 -3.19
N TRP A 320 8.47 -0.17 -2.86
CA TRP A 320 9.28 -0.87 -3.85
C TRP A 320 9.79 -2.20 -3.29
N ILE A 321 10.09 -3.14 -4.17
CA ILE A 321 10.83 -4.35 -3.83
C ILE A 321 11.51 -4.90 -5.09
N ALA A 322 12.68 -5.50 -4.90
CA ALA A 322 13.37 -6.30 -5.89
C ALA A 322 13.73 -7.65 -5.26
N SER A 323 13.27 -8.74 -5.86
CA SER A 323 13.58 -10.11 -5.47
C SER A 323 13.77 -10.97 -6.71
N ASP A 324 14.94 -11.61 -6.80
CA ASP A 324 15.21 -12.63 -7.81
C ASP A 324 14.56 -13.98 -7.44
N ASP A 325 14.38 -14.25 -6.14
CA ASP A 325 13.83 -15.50 -5.62
C ASP A 325 12.29 -15.51 -5.62
N GLU A 326 11.67 -14.35 -5.46
CA GLU A 326 10.21 -14.16 -5.48
C GLU A 326 9.82 -13.00 -6.42
N PRO A 327 10.04 -13.16 -7.74
CA PRO A 327 9.84 -12.10 -8.71
C PRO A 327 8.39 -11.64 -8.86
N GLU A 328 7.42 -12.41 -8.36
CA GLU A 328 6.02 -12.03 -8.29
C GLU A 328 5.74 -10.84 -7.35
N TYR A 329 6.65 -10.54 -6.41
CA TYR A 329 6.51 -9.38 -5.54
C TYR A 329 7.13 -8.12 -6.13
N ASN A 330 7.98 -8.24 -7.16
CA ASN A 330 8.67 -7.11 -7.78
C ASN A 330 7.70 -6.00 -8.13
N VAL A 331 7.93 -4.83 -7.54
CA VAL A 331 7.04 -3.70 -7.71
C VAL A 331 7.75 -2.37 -7.51
N LEU A 332 7.25 -1.36 -8.20
CA LEU A 332 7.44 0.06 -7.94
C LEU A 332 6.05 0.71 -7.90
N VAL A 333 5.64 1.16 -6.72
CA VAL A 333 4.37 1.84 -6.47
C VAL A 333 4.64 3.19 -5.87
N ASP A 334 3.93 4.21 -6.35
CA ASP A 334 3.85 5.50 -5.67
C ASP A 334 2.47 6.11 -5.91
N ALA A 335 1.88 6.66 -4.86
CA ALA A 335 0.55 7.21 -4.91
C ALA A 335 0.40 8.32 -3.87
N GLY A 336 -0.38 9.34 -4.20
CA GLY A 336 -0.45 10.54 -3.38
C GLY A 336 -1.41 11.61 -3.88
N LEU A 337 -1.41 12.71 -3.13
CA LEU A 337 -2.08 13.96 -3.44
C LEU A 337 -1.05 14.98 -3.92
N ILE A 338 -1.42 15.73 -4.96
CA ILE A 338 -0.61 16.80 -5.52
C ILE A 338 -1.43 18.08 -5.46
N GLU A 339 -0.97 19.06 -4.69
CA GLU A 339 -1.48 20.42 -4.71
C GLU A 339 -0.68 21.24 -5.72
N TYR A 340 -1.36 21.75 -6.75
CA TYR A 340 -0.72 22.57 -7.77
C TYR A 340 -1.68 23.64 -8.31
N GLU A 341 -1.21 24.88 -8.39
CA GLU A 341 -1.98 26.04 -8.87
C GLU A 341 -3.37 26.20 -8.21
N GLY A 342 -3.45 25.82 -6.93
CA GLY A 342 -4.70 25.89 -6.17
C GLY A 342 -5.74 24.88 -6.65
N ARG A 343 -5.31 23.68 -7.05
CA ARG A 343 -6.13 22.52 -7.39
C ARG A 343 -5.47 21.25 -6.84
N THR A 344 -6.27 20.25 -6.53
CA THR A 344 -5.80 18.99 -5.92
C THR A 344 -5.93 17.85 -6.91
N TYR A 345 -4.86 17.10 -7.10
CA TYR A 345 -4.84 15.92 -7.96
C TYR A 345 -4.54 14.67 -7.14
N ILE A 346 -5.25 13.59 -7.41
CA ILE A 346 -4.88 12.25 -6.94
C ILE A 346 -4.06 11.61 -8.05
N MET A 347 -2.91 11.02 -7.71
CA MET A 347 -2.10 10.22 -8.62
C MET A 347 -1.78 8.87 -7.99
N CYS A 348 -1.88 7.80 -8.78
CA CYS A 348 -1.45 6.45 -8.41
C CYS A 348 -0.69 5.85 -9.60
N VAL A 349 0.53 5.38 -9.36
CA VAL A 349 1.38 4.66 -10.33
C VAL A 349 1.76 3.33 -9.71
N MET A 350 1.45 2.23 -10.40
CA MET A 350 1.77 0.87 -9.96
C MET A 350 2.43 0.12 -11.12
N ALA A 351 3.69 -0.28 -10.96
CA ALA A 351 4.45 -0.98 -11.97
C ALA A 351 5.00 -2.30 -11.42
N GLY A 352 4.72 -3.42 -12.09
CA GLY A 352 5.25 -4.75 -11.77
C GLY A 352 6.70 -4.90 -12.25
N LEU A 353 7.59 -4.07 -11.73
CA LEU A 353 9.01 -4.00 -12.10
C LEU A 353 9.89 -4.16 -10.84
N PRO A 354 11.02 -4.88 -10.91
CA PRO A 354 11.95 -4.94 -9.78
C PRO A 354 12.57 -3.57 -9.55
N ASP A 355 12.71 -3.20 -8.28
CA ASP A 355 13.39 -1.96 -7.90
C ASP A 355 14.83 -1.87 -8.44
N CYS A 356 15.09 -0.86 -9.26
CA CYS A 356 16.42 -0.46 -9.71
C CYS A 356 16.39 0.97 -10.25
N GLU A 357 17.58 1.60 -10.42
CA GLU A 357 17.68 2.98 -10.92
C GLU A 357 16.97 3.20 -12.26
N GLU A 358 17.10 2.25 -13.20
CA GLU A 358 16.44 2.32 -14.51
C GLU A 358 14.91 2.31 -14.37
N HIS A 359 14.36 1.39 -13.59
CA HIS A 359 12.91 1.25 -13.46
C HIS A 359 12.30 2.37 -12.61
N ARG A 360 13.02 2.89 -11.60
CA ARG A 360 12.63 4.11 -10.87
C ARG A 360 12.52 5.31 -11.82
N ALA A 361 13.49 5.48 -12.73
CA ALA A 361 13.45 6.54 -13.73
C ALA A 361 12.24 6.41 -14.67
N LEU A 362 11.89 5.18 -15.09
CA LEU A 362 10.69 4.95 -15.90
C LEU A 362 9.40 5.35 -15.16
N CYS A 363 9.30 5.06 -13.86
CA CYS A 363 8.15 5.45 -13.05
C CYS A 363 8.07 6.98 -12.88
N SER A 364 9.20 7.66 -12.66
CA SER A 364 9.26 9.13 -12.63
C SER A 364 8.89 9.76 -13.97
N ASP A 365 9.36 9.20 -15.09
CA ASP A 365 9.01 9.67 -16.44
C ASP A 365 7.51 9.51 -16.71
N LEU A 366 6.90 8.41 -16.27
CA LEU A 366 5.45 8.21 -16.34
C LEU A 366 4.70 9.22 -15.46
N ALA A 367 5.13 9.43 -14.22
CA ALA A 367 4.49 10.39 -13.32
C ALA A 367 4.55 11.83 -13.88
N ALA A 368 5.68 12.22 -14.49
CA ALA A 368 5.82 13.51 -15.16
C ALA A 368 4.88 13.63 -16.39
N ALA A 369 4.78 12.56 -17.19
CA ALA A 369 3.90 12.54 -18.36
C ALA A 369 2.42 12.55 -17.97
N LEU A 370 2.05 11.88 -16.87
CA LEU A 370 0.71 11.96 -16.29
C LEU A 370 0.43 13.37 -15.80
N PHE A 371 1.33 13.95 -15.01
CA PHE A 371 1.14 15.30 -14.48
C PHE A 371 0.99 16.34 -15.60
N ALA A 372 1.68 16.19 -16.73
CA ALA A 372 1.51 17.06 -17.90
C ALA A 372 0.07 17.06 -18.48
N THR A 373 -0.80 16.13 -18.09
CA THR A 373 -2.22 16.14 -18.46
C THR A 373 -3.06 17.12 -17.63
N HIS A 374 -2.55 17.65 -16.51
CA HIS A 374 -3.32 18.47 -15.56
C HIS A 374 -4.03 19.66 -16.21
N GLU A 375 -3.40 20.34 -17.18
CA GLU A 375 -3.99 21.47 -17.90
C GLU A 375 -5.27 21.08 -18.65
N SER A 376 -5.33 19.84 -19.16
CA SER A 376 -6.50 19.31 -19.87
C SER A 376 -7.58 18.83 -18.90
N LEU A 377 -7.20 18.38 -17.70
CA LEU A 377 -8.13 17.91 -16.67
C LEU A 377 -8.80 19.07 -15.94
N SER A 378 -8.11 20.20 -15.80
CA SER A 378 -8.66 21.40 -15.18
C SER A 378 -9.70 22.07 -16.08
N TRP A 379 -10.93 22.21 -15.61
CA TRP A 379 -11.92 23.04 -16.31
C TRP A 379 -11.56 24.52 -16.16
N LYS A 380 -11.56 25.25 -17.27
CA LYS A 380 -11.33 26.71 -17.30
C LYS A 380 -12.48 27.50 -16.69
#